data_AF-A0A359E221-F1
#
_entry.id   AF-A0A359E221-F1
#
_cell.length_a   1.000
_cell.length_b   1.000
_cell.length_c   1.000
_cell.angle_alpha   90.00
_cell.angle_beta   90.00
_cell.angle_gamma   90.00
#
_symmetry.space_group_name_H-M   'P 1'
#
loop_
_entity.id
_entity.type
_entity.pdbx_description
1 polymer ?
#
loop_
_entity_poly.entity_id
_entity_poly.type
_entity_poly.pdbx_seq_one_letter_code
_entity_poly.pdbx_strand_id
1 'polypeptide(L)'
;MEKHKEFWKRVFKLAGKKDIFFNASAITFNLFICAIPFVLILISIIGYALSVDEAFNEIVRYGREFFPSFTYETQNNDVFQGAVTIETLLRPLVGARQIFGIIGIIVLMFF
;
A
#
# COMPACT_ATOMS: atom_id res chain seq x y z
N MET A 1 5.78 -30.59 30.77
CA MET A 1 4.52 -30.05 30.18
C MET A 1 3.95 -28.86 30.94
N GLU A 2 3.99 -28.82 32.28
CA GLU A 2 3.40 -27.71 33.07
C GLU A 2 4.03 -26.33 32.83
N LYS A 3 5.36 -26.25 32.68
CA LYS A 3 6.06 -24.98 32.40
C LYS A 3 5.58 -24.29 31.11
N HIS A 4 5.29 -25.05 30.06
CA HIS A 4 4.75 -24.48 28.81
C HIS A 4 3.33 -23.94 29.02
N LYS A 5 2.51 -24.65 29.80
CA LYS A 5 1.15 -24.22 30.12
C LYS A 5 1.14 -22.93 30.95
N GLU A 6 2.06 -22.81 31.92
CA GLU A 6 2.24 -21.57 32.68
C GLU A 6 2.78 -20.41 31.83
N PHE A 7 3.72 -20.68 30.92
CA PHE A 7 4.24 -19.68 29.99
C PHE A 7 3.11 -19.11 29.12
N TRP A 8 2.34 -19.97 28.45
CA TRP A 8 1.20 -19.55 27.65
C TRP A 8 0.14 -18.82 28.48
N LYS A 9 -0.15 -19.29 29.71
CA LYS A 9 -1.08 -18.61 30.62
C LYS A 9 -0.62 -17.20 30.99
N ARG A 10 0.68 -16.98 31.17
CA ARG A 10 1.25 -15.63 31.40
C ARG A 10 1.18 -14.77 30.14
N VAL A 11 1.51 -15.31 28.98
CA VAL A 11 1.43 -14.61 27.68
C VAL A 11 0.01 -14.14 27.41
N PHE A 12 -1.00 -15.02 27.50
CA PHE A 12 -2.40 -14.64 27.31
C PHE A 12 -2.89 -13.62 28.35
N LYS A 13 -2.48 -13.78 29.61
CA LYS A 13 -2.83 -12.83 30.68
C LYS A 13 -2.22 -11.44 30.44
N LEU A 14 -1.01 -11.37 29.90
CA LEU A 14 -0.33 -10.11 29.56
C LEU A 14 -0.92 -9.48 28.30
N ALA A 15 -1.22 -10.28 27.28
CA ALA A 15 -1.82 -9.83 26.04
C ALA A 15 -3.21 -9.23 26.24
N GLY A 16 -4.03 -9.83 27.12
CA GLY A 16 -5.37 -9.34 27.43
C GLY A 16 -5.43 -8.18 28.44
N LYS A 17 -4.43 -7.99 29.31
CA LYS A 17 -4.46 -6.92 30.32
C LYS A 17 -4.03 -5.55 29.82
N LYS A 18 -3.27 -5.48 28.73
CA LYS A 18 -2.67 -4.24 28.20
C LYS A 18 -3.30 -3.80 26.87
N ASP A 19 -4.42 -4.41 26.49
CA ASP A 19 -5.07 -4.20 25.20
C ASP A 19 -4.06 -4.20 24.05
N ILE A 20 -3.04 -5.07 24.14
CA ILE A 20 -1.84 -4.97 23.29
C ILE A 20 -2.22 -5.14 21.84
N PHE A 21 -3.10 -6.11 21.55
CA PHE A 21 -3.59 -6.34 20.20
C PHE A 21 -4.50 -5.21 19.70
N PHE A 22 -5.27 -4.58 20.57
CA PHE A 22 -6.14 -3.46 20.21
C PHE A 22 -5.33 -2.18 19.96
N ASN A 23 -4.32 -1.91 20.77
CA ASN A 23 -3.39 -0.81 20.57
C ASN A 23 -2.52 -1.04 19.33
N ALA A 24 -2.01 -2.26 19.14
CA ALA A 24 -1.26 -2.62 17.94
C ALA A 24 -2.12 -2.55 16.68
N SER A 25 -3.39 -2.97 16.74
CA SER A 25 -4.31 -2.85 15.61
C SER A 25 -4.65 -1.39 15.31
N ALA A 26 -4.83 -0.55 16.32
CA ALA A 26 -5.03 0.90 16.13
C ALA A 26 -3.82 1.56 15.46
N ILE A 27 -2.60 1.24 15.89
CA ILE A 27 -1.37 1.73 15.25
C ILE A 27 -1.27 1.23 13.81
N THR A 28 -1.54 -0.06 13.58
CA THR A 28 -1.49 -0.66 12.24
C THR A 28 -2.54 -0.05 11.31
N PHE A 29 -3.74 0.20 11.81
CA PHE A 29 -4.82 0.84 11.07
C PHE A 29 -4.46 2.29 10.70
N ASN A 30 -3.88 3.04 11.64
CA ASN A 30 -3.41 4.40 11.35
C ASN A 30 -2.32 4.39 10.28
N LEU A 31 -1.33 3.50 10.40
CA LEU A 31 -0.28 3.32 9.38
C LEU A 31 -0.85 2.91 8.02
N PHE A 32 -1.86 2.03 8.01
CA PHE A 32 -2.50 1.59 6.78
C PHE A 32 -3.25 2.73 6.09
N ILE A 33 -3.96 3.58 6.83
CA ILE A 33 -4.62 4.76 6.25
C ILE A 33 -3.57 5.77 5.76
N CYS A 34 -2.48 5.97 6.51
CA CYS A 34 -1.36 6.82 6.10
C CYS A 34 -0.61 6.29 4.86
N ALA A 35 -0.78 5.02 4.50
CA ALA A 35 -0.21 4.50 3.25
C ALA A 35 -0.83 5.16 2.01
N ILE A 36 -2.11 5.58 2.07
CA ILE A 36 -2.79 6.25 0.96
C ILE A 36 -2.10 7.58 0.60
N PRO A 37 -1.96 8.58 1.50
CA PRO A 37 -1.27 9.81 1.19
C PRO A 37 0.19 9.57 0.81
N PHE A 38 0.86 8.58 1.41
CA PHE A 38 2.24 8.22 1.05
C PHE A 38 2.35 7.74 -0.41
N VAL A 39 1.43 6.88 -0.86
CA VAL A 39 1.36 6.42 -2.25
C VAL A 39 1.07 7.57 -3.21
N LEU A 40 0.16 8.49 -2.85
CA LEU A 40 -0.14 9.66 -3.68
C LEU A 40 1.09 10.58 -3.85
N ILE A 41 1.85 10.79 -2.78
CA ILE A 41 3.11 11.54 -2.81
C ILE A 41 4.14 10.81 -3.68
N LEU A 42 4.26 9.49 -3.55
CA LEU A 42 5.20 8.68 -4.33
C LEU A 42 4.88 8.74 -5.83
N ILE A 43 3.60 8.60 -6.22
CA ILE A 43 3.14 8.77 -7.60
C ILE A 43 3.45 10.19 -8.09
N SER A 44 3.26 11.20 -7.23
CA SER A 44 3.60 12.58 -7.57
C SER A 44 5.09 12.79 -7.80
N ILE A 45 5.96 12.16 -7.01
CA ILE A 45 7.43 12.26 -7.14
C ILE A 45 7.89 11.59 -8.44
N ILE A 46 7.42 10.37 -8.71
CA ILE A 46 7.75 9.64 -9.94
C ILE A 46 7.23 10.43 -11.14
N GLY A 47 5.99 10.91 -11.06
CA GLY A 47 5.43 11.79 -12.06
C GLY A 47 6.25 13.07 -12.23
N TYR A 48 6.77 13.70 -11.18
CA TYR A 48 7.56 14.93 -11.31
C TYR A 48 8.90 14.70 -12.04
N ALA A 49 9.57 13.58 -11.78
CA ALA A 49 10.89 13.27 -12.33
C ALA A 49 10.85 12.73 -13.77
N LEU A 50 9.73 12.11 -14.18
CA LEU A 50 9.60 11.42 -15.46
C LEU A 50 8.49 12.04 -16.34
N SER A 51 8.57 11.84 -17.66
CA SER A 51 7.42 12.12 -18.54
C SER A 51 6.24 11.20 -18.19
N VAL A 52 5.01 11.55 -18.58
CA VAL A 52 3.80 10.79 -18.19
C VAL A 52 3.90 9.31 -18.58
N ASP A 53 4.40 9.03 -19.79
CA ASP A 53 4.53 7.66 -20.29
C ASP A 53 5.67 6.89 -19.59
N GLU A 54 6.79 7.56 -19.28
CA GLU A 54 7.90 6.94 -18.52
C GLU A 54 7.51 6.66 -17.07
N ALA A 55 6.83 7.61 -16.41
CA ALA A 55 6.31 7.44 -15.05
C ALA A 55 5.33 6.28 -14.95
N PHE A 56 4.45 6.14 -15.95
CA PHE A 56 3.52 5.01 -16.03
C PHE A 56 4.26 3.67 -16.16
N ASN A 57 5.22 3.57 -17.10
CA ASN A 57 6.01 2.36 -17.29
C ASN A 57 6.77 1.96 -16.02
N GLU A 58 7.30 2.95 -15.31
CA GLU A 58 8.06 2.72 -14.07
C GLU A 58 7.16 2.25 -12.92
N ILE A 59 5.97 2.84 -12.75
CA ILE A 59 4.99 2.39 -11.75
C ILE A 59 4.52 0.96 -12.05
N VAL A 60 4.26 0.65 -13.33
CA VAL A 60 3.87 -0.71 -13.75
C VAL A 60 5.00 -1.71 -13.52
N ARG A 61 6.25 -1.33 -13.80
CA ARG A 61 7.43 -2.15 -13.53
C ARG A 61 7.55 -2.48 -12.03
N TYR A 62 7.50 -1.46 -11.17
CA TYR A 62 7.53 -1.66 -9.72
C TYR A 62 6.37 -2.53 -9.24
N GLY A 63 5.16 -2.32 -9.75
CA GLY A 63 4.00 -3.15 -9.40
C GLY A 63 4.22 -4.63 -9.71
N ARG A 64 4.81 -4.96 -10.86
CA ARG A 64 5.13 -6.34 -11.26
C ARG A 64 6.25 -6.95 -10.43
N GLU A 65 7.28 -6.17 -10.10
CA GLU A 65 8.38 -6.61 -9.23
C GLU A 65 7.88 -6.91 -7.80
N PHE A 66 6.94 -6.11 -7.29
CA PHE A 66 6.41 -6.26 -5.93
C PHE A 66 5.38 -7.40 -5.79
N PHE A 67 4.59 -7.65 -6.85
CA PHE A 67 3.55 -8.68 -6.88
C PHE A 67 3.74 -9.64 -8.07
N PRO A 68 4.80 -10.47 -8.07
CA PRO A 68 5.13 -11.33 -9.21
C PRO A 68 4.02 -12.34 -9.54
N SER A 69 3.27 -12.82 -8.53
CA SER A 69 2.14 -13.74 -8.70
C SER A 69 0.96 -13.16 -9.47
N PHE A 70 0.76 -11.83 -9.42
CA PHE A 70 -0.26 -11.14 -10.21
C PHE A 70 -0.01 -11.31 -11.71
N THR A 71 1.26 -11.42 -12.10
CA THR A 71 1.68 -11.68 -13.48
C THR A 71 1.43 -13.12 -13.92
N TYR A 72 1.48 -14.09 -13.00
CA TYR A 72 1.29 -15.52 -13.30
C TYR A 72 -0.17 -15.89 -13.53
N GLU A 73 -1.10 -15.32 -12.76
CA GLU A 73 -2.55 -15.53 -12.97
C GLU A 73 -3.07 -14.80 -14.21
N THR A 74 -2.46 -13.66 -14.56
CA THR A 74 -2.83 -12.85 -15.73
C THR A 74 -2.49 -13.53 -17.07
N GLN A 75 -1.69 -14.60 -17.09
CA GLN A 75 -1.25 -15.28 -18.32
C GLN A 75 -2.36 -16.12 -18.99
N ASN A 76 -3.43 -16.46 -18.27
CA ASN A 76 -4.60 -17.14 -18.81
C ASN A 76 -5.61 -16.10 -19.33
N ASN A 77 -5.46 -15.69 -20.59
CA ASN A 77 -6.43 -14.93 -21.41
C ASN A 77 -6.86 -13.51 -20.98
N ASP A 78 -6.52 -13.00 -19.79
CA ASP A 78 -6.97 -11.68 -19.29
C ASP A 78 -5.94 -10.53 -19.38
N VAL A 79 -4.77 -10.78 -19.99
CA VAL A 79 -3.67 -9.80 -20.15
C VAL A 79 -4.14 -8.47 -20.75
N PHE A 80 -5.03 -8.52 -21.75
CA PHE A 80 -5.51 -7.33 -22.44
C PHE A 80 -6.49 -6.49 -21.60
N GLN A 81 -7.25 -7.07 -20.69
CA GLN A 81 -8.19 -6.31 -19.85
C GLN A 81 -7.50 -5.75 -18.61
N GLY A 82 -6.58 -6.50 -17.98
CA GLY A 82 -5.86 -6.05 -16.78
C GLY A 82 -4.91 -4.88 -17.04
N ALA A 83 -4.12 -4.94 -18.13
CA ALA A 83 -3.21 -3.86 -18.50
C ALA A 83 -3.96 -2.58 -18.89
N VAL A 84 -5.06 -2.70 -19.63
CA VAL A 84 -5.93 -1.57 -20.00
C VAL A 84 -6.60 -0.97 -18.77
N THR A 85 -6.99 -1.78 -17.78
CA THR A 85 -7.59 -1.29 -16.53
C THR A 85 -6.58 -0.52 -15.69
N ILE A 86 -5.36 -1.04 -15.52
CA ILE A 86 -4.28 -0.37 -14.80
C ILE A 86 -3.88 0.94 -15.51
N GLU A 87 -3.81 0.94 -16.84
CA GLU A 87 -3.53 2.13 -17.64
C GLU A 87 -4.61 3.22 -17.46
N THR A 88 -5.88 2.81 -17.49
CA THR A 88 -7.02 3.73 -17.31
C THR A 88 -7.07 4.32 -15.91
N LEU A 89 -6.58 3.61 -14.90
CA LEU A 89 -6.49 4.10 -13.52
C LEU A 89 -5.23 4.95 -13.26
N LEU A 90 -4.07 4.54 -13.77
CA LEU A 90 -2.80 5.22 -13.50
C LEU A 90 -2.58 6.45 -14.36
N ARG A 91 -2.97 6.46 -15.64
CA ARG A 91 -2.83 7.66 -16.50
C ARG A 91 -3.43 8.93 -15.88
N PRO A 92 -4.68 8.94 -15.36
CA PRO A 92 -5.23 10.13 -14.73
C PRO A 92 -4.53 10.46 -13.39
N LEU A 93 -4.07 9.46 -12.63
CA LEU A 93 -3.31 9.68 -11.39
C LEU A 93 -1.96 10.36 -11.67
N VAL A 94 -1.23 9.89 -12.68
CA VAL A 94 0.04 10.49 -13.11
C VAL A 94 -0.19 11.84 -13.79
N GLY A 95 -1.26 11.98 -14.57
CA GLY A 95 -1.64 13.24 -15.23
C GLY A 95 -2.01 14.36 -14.26
N ALA A 96 -2.68 14.02 -13.15
CA ALA A 96 -3.01 14.97 -12.07
C ALA A 96 -2.01 14.92 -10.90
N ARG A 97 -0.76 14.50 -11.15
CA ARG A 97 0.32 14.35 -10.15
C ARG A 97 0.44 15.50 -9.15
N GLN A 98 0.35 16.75 -9.61
CA GLN A 98 0.46 17.93 -8.72
C GLN A 98 -0.68 18.00 -7.71
N ILE A 99 -1.91 17.72 -8.15
CA ILE A 99 -3.10 17.77 -7.29
C ILE A 99 -3.04 16.63 -6.28
N PHE A 100 -2.69 15.42 -6.73
CA PHE A 100 -2.57 14.27 -5.83
C PHE A 100 -1.44 14.40 -4.82
N GLY A 101 -0.29 14.98 -5.19
CA GLY A 101 0.78 15.30 -4.26
C GLY A 101 0.36 16.30 -3.17
N ILE A 102 -0.32 17.38 -3.57
CA ILE A 102 -0.84 18.40 -2.63
C ILE A 102 -1.88 17.78 -1.69
N ILE A 103 -2.85 17.02 -2.22
CA ILE A 103 -3.86 16.34 -1.41
C ILE A 103 -3.20 15.34 -0.46
N GLY A 104 -2.22 14.57 -0.93
CA GLY A 104 -1.46 13.64 -0.10
C GLY A 104 -0.79 14.34 1.08
N ILE A 105 -0.11 15.47 0.85
CA ILE A 105 0.52 16.27 1.90
C ILE A 105 -0.53 16.83 2.87
N ILE A 106 -1.65 17.36 2.37
CA ILE A 106 -2.74 17.90 3.19
C ILE A 106 -3.31 16.82 4.09
N VAL A 107 -3.64 15.65 3.54
CA VAL A 107 -4.19 14.53 4.31
C VAL A 107 -3.19 14.07 5.37
N LEU A 108 -1.89 14.00 5.05
CA LEU A 108 -0.84 13.62 5.99
C LEU A 108 -0.71 14.62 7.15
N MET A 109 -1.00 15.91 6.94
CA MET A 109 -1.01 16.90 8.05
C MET A 109 -2.13 16.68 9.08
N PHE A 110 -3.18 15.92 8.74
CA PHE A 110 -4.31 15.65 9.63
C PHE A 110 -4.22 14.29 10.36
N PHE A 111 -3.25 13.45 9.99
CA PHE A 111 -3.01 12.12 10.58
C PHE A 111 -1.76 12.11 11.47
#